data_AF-A0A822DJ78-F1
#
_entry.id   AF-A0A822DJ78-F1
#
_cell.length_a   1.000
_cell.length_b   1.000
_cell.length_c   1.000
_cell.angle_alpha   90.00
_cell.angle_beta   90.00
_cell.angle_gamma   90.00
#
_symmetry.space_group_name_H-M   'P 1'
#
loop_
_entity.id
_entity.type
_entity.pdbx_description
1 polymer ?
#
loop_
_entity_poly.entity_id
_entity_poly.type
_entity_poly.pdbx_seq_one_letter_code
_entity_poly.pdbx_strand_id
1 'polypeptide(L)'
;IDIDLRLYNNDLQTKLTSIISTLLSGNTPKNWFNTTKRRLINQYKNEQNESGLSKEEVAKRVQNQLNIEYVERAFETIENSNKIEELSPGLGRLLVSHARSILTMKSVVQNLNDDLEKHLKMIKEKLIHEHPIKSKIHRWIESKLFEERTNYIHQHEWDSHQLSIDQCKALGNQQAAYFIQRDFTFRKDV
;
A
#
# COMPACT_ATOMS: atom_id res chain seq x y z
N ILE A 1 7.29 13.60 -21.25
CA ILE A 1 7.73 12.51 -20.36
C ILE A 1 8.39 11.49 -21.26
N ASP A 2 9.66 11.17 -21.03
CA ASP A 2 10.29 10.04 -21.71
C ASP A 2 9.76 8.75 -21.06
N ILE A 3 9.12 7.89 -21.83
CA ILE A 3 8.41 6.71 -21.31
C ILE A 3 9.31 5.49 -21.49
N ASP A 4 9.73 4.90 -20.39
CA ASP A 4 10.56 3.71 -20.40
C ASP A 4 9.70 2.45 -20.37
N LEU A 5 9.69 1.72 -21.49
CA LEU A 5 8.90 0.50 -21.65
C LEU A 5 9.73 -0.79 -21.45
N ARG A 6 10.98 -0.71 -21.01
CA ARG A 6 11.86 -1.88 -20.85
C ARG A 6 11.28 -2.94 -19.92
N LEU A 7 10.51 -2.53 -18.91
CA LEU A 7 9.81 -3.46 -18.01
C LEU A 7 8.72 -4.28 -18.68
N TYR A 8 8.24 -3.94 -19.88
CA TYR A 8 7.22 -4.70 -20.62
C TYR A 8 7.81 -5.75 -21.56
N ASN A 9 9.14 -5.88 -21.62
CA ASN A 9 9.79 -6.92 -22.42
C ASN A 9 9.84 -8.25 -21.64
N ASN A 10 9.12 -9.26 -22.13
CA ASN A 10 8.98 -10.57 -21.49
C ASN A 10 10.31 -11.33 -21.28
N ASP A 11 11.26 -11.20 -22.21
CA ASP A 11 12.58 -11.84 -22.09
C ASP A 11 13.40 -11.19 -20.97
N LEU A 12 13.29 -9.87 -20.87
CA LEU A 12 13.93 -9.06 -19.83
C LEU A 12 13.29 -9.36 -18.45
N GLN A 13 11.96 -9.45 -18.39
CA GLN A 13 11.24 -9.83 -17.17
C GLN A 13 11.67 -11.20 -16.66
N THR A 14 11.73 -12.21 -17.52
CA THR A 14 12.12 -13.58 -17.13
C THR A 14 13.52 -13.61 -16.51
N LYS A 15 14.49 -12.91 -17.12
CA LYS A 15 15.86 -12.78 -16.60
C LYS A 15 15.89 -12.03 -15.28
N LEU A 16 15.16 -10.93 -15.17
CA LEU A 16 15.04 -10.14 -13.94
C LEU A 16 14.46 -10.97 -12.79
N THR A 17 13.39 -11.73 -13.02
CA THR A 17 12.75 -12.56 -11.98
C THR A 17 13.76 -13.53 -11.35
N SER A 18 14.56 -14.21 -12.17
CA SER A 18 15.59 -15.14 -11.69
C SER A 18 16.66 -14.43 -10.85
N ILE A 19 17.15 -13.27 -11.33
CA ILE A 19 18.16 -12.48 -10.63
C ILE A 19 17.61 -11.96 -9.29
N ILE A 20 16.41 -11.38 -9.27
CA ILE A 20 15.77 -10.83 -8.07
C ILE A 20 15.53 -11.94 -7.04
N SER A 21 15.01 -13.10 -7.47
CA SER A 21 14.79 -14.24 -6.57
C SER A 21 16.09 -14.65 -5.87
N THR A 22 17.20 -14.69 -6.61
CA THR A 22 18.53 -15.01 -6.07
C THR A 22 19.03 -13.92 -5.12
N LEU A 23 18.86 -12.64 -5.48
CA LEU A 23 19.29 -11.51 -4.67
C LEU A 23 18.56 -11.46 -3.32
N LEU A 24 17.23 -11.55 -3.34
CA LEU A 24 16.41 -11.44 -2.13
C LEU A 24 16.59 -12.65 -1.21
N SER A 25 16.81 -13.85 -1.77
CA SER A 25 17.10 -15.06 -1.00
C SER A 25 18.48 -15.02 -0.34
N GLY A 26 19.47 -14.42 -1.00
CA GLY A 26 20.86 -14.36 -0.54
C GLY A 26 21.19 -13.19 0.41
N ASN A 27 20.53 -12.04 0.24
CA ASN A 27 20.91 -10.80 0.93
C ASN A 27 20.20 -10.53 2.26
N THR A 28 19.33 -11.42 2.75
CA THR A 28 18.80 -11.24 4.11
C THR A 28 19.85 -11.71 5.12
N PRO A 29 20.46 -10.83 5.94
CA PRO A 29 21.42 -11.27 6.95
C PRO A 29 20.71 -12.24 7.88
N LYS A 30 21.31 -13.41 8.15
CA LYS A 30 20.69 -14.51 8.92
C LYS A 30 20.09 -14.09 10.28
N ASN A 31 20.48 -12.93 10.81
CA ASN A 31 19.99 -12.38 12.07
C ASN A 31 19.32 -11.00 11.98
N TRP A 32 19.26 -10.34 10.81
CA TRP A 32 18.71 -8.98 10.71
C TRP A 32 17.28 -8.91 11.24
N PHE A 33 16.41 -9.82 10.78
CA PHE A 33 15.01 -9.84 11.16
C PHE A 33 14.84 -9.88 12.68
N ASN A 34 15.57 -10.78 13.34
CA ASN A 34 15.49 -10.97 14.79
C ASN A 34 16.06 -9.78 15.56
N THR A 35 17.19 -9.22 15.13
CA THR A 35 17.81 -8.05 15.77
C THR A 35 16.92 -6.82 15.65
N THR A 36 16.38 -6.56 14.45
CA THR A 36 15.48 -5.44 14.18
C THR A 36 14.15 -5.59 14.90
N LYS A 37 13.56 -6.78 14.90
CA LYS A 37 12.35 -7.08 15.68
C LYS A 37 12.55 -6.77 17.16
N ARG A 38 13.67 -7.21 17.75
CA ARG A 38 13.99 -6.92 19.17
C ARG A 38 14.15 -5.43 19.42
N ARG A 39 14.87 -4.71 18.55
CA ARG A 39 15.01 -3.24 18.63
C ARG A 39 13.65 -2.55 18.61
N LEU A 40 12.79 -2.88 17.64
CA LEU A 40 11.46 -2.29 17.49
C LEU A 40 10.56 -2.61 18.68
N ILE A 41 10.58 -3.85 19.19
CA ILE A 41 9.82 -4.22 20.40
C ILE A 41 10.25 -3.37 21.59
N ASN A 42 11.55 -3.16 21.79
CA ASN A 42 12.04 -2.36 22.92
C ASN A 42 11.64 -0.89 22.77
N GLN A 43 11.71 -0.34 21.55
CA GLN A 43 11.28 1.02 21.25
C GLN A 43 9.78 1.21 21.56
N TYR A 44 8.92 0.36 20.98
CA TYR A 44 7.47 0.50 21.17
C TYR A 44 6.99 0.09 22.58
N LYS A 45 7.76 -0.71 23.34
CA LYS A 45 7.49 -0.97 24.76
C LYS A 45 7.73 0.26 25.63
N ASN A 46 8.73 1.07 25.30
CA ASN A 46 8.94 2.34 26.01
C ASN A 46 7.77 3.29 25.73
N GLU A 47 7.33 3.38 24.47
CA GLU A 47 6.13 4.15 24.09
C GLU A 47 4.84 3.59 24.70
N GLN A 48 4.74 2.27 24.90
CA GLN A 48 3.61 1.63 25.57
C GLN A 48 3.44 2.11 27.01
N ASN A 49 4.55 2.25 27.74
CA ASN A 49 4.53 2.73 29.12
C ASN A 49 4.16 4.22 29.22
N GLU A 50 4.43 5.00 28.17
CA GLU A 50 4.17 6.45 28.12
C GLU A 50 2.78 6.80 27.58
N SER A 51 2.23 6.00 26.64
CA SER A 51 0.99 6.33 25.90
C SER A 51 -0.19 5.39 26.15
N GLY A 52 -0.04 4.32 26.96
CA GLY A 52 -1.13 3.40 27.29
C GLY A 52 -1.59 2.49 26.13
N LEU A 53 -0.73 2.26 25.13
CA LEU A 53 -1.05 1.45 23.94
C LEU A 53 -1.34 -0.02 24.29
N SER A 54 -2.30 -0.62 23.59
CA SER A 54 -2.58 -2.05 23.73
C SER A 54 -1.42 -2.89 23.18
N LYS A 55 -1.20 -4.08 23.77
CA LYS A 55 -0.21 -5.05 23.26
C LYS A 55 -0.45 -5.41 21.79
N GLU A 56 -1.71 -5.42 21.36
CA GLU A 56 -2.08 -5.72 19.98
C GLU A 56 -1.66 -4.59 19.01
N GLU A 57 -1.84 -3.33 19.42
CA GLU A 57 -1.46 -2.16 18.63
C GLU A 57 0.07 -2.07 18.49
N VAL A 58 0.79 -2.34 19.57
CA VAL A 58 2.26 -2.44 19.56
C VAL A 58 2.72 -3.53 18.59
N ALA A 59 2.09 -4.71 18.61
CA ALA A 59 2.44 -5.80 17.70
C ALA A 59 2.21 -5.41 16.22
N LYS A 60 1.07 -4.76 15.90
CA LYS A 60 0.78 -4.24 14.56
C LYS A 60 1.82 -3.20 14.11
N ARG A 61 2.18 -2.25 14.97
CA ARG A 61 3.22 -1.24 14.66
C ARG A 61 4.59 -1.85 14.42
N VAL A 62 5.01 -2.80 15.25
CA VAL A 62 6.26 -3.54 15.06
C VAL A 62 6.26 -4.22 13.70
N GLN A 63 5.20 -4.95 13.35
CA GLN A 63 5.12 -5.67 12.08
C GLN A 63 5.14 -4.72 10.87
N ASN A 64 4.38 -3.63 10.92
CA ASN A 64 4.35 -2.63 9.86
C ASN A 64 5.73 -2.01 9.64
N GLN A 65 6.40 -1.58 10.71
CA GLN A 65 7.72 -0.99 10.62
C GLN A 65 8.76 -1.98 10.08
N LEU A 66 8.66 -3.24 10.49
CA LEU A 66 9.56 -4.29 10.04
C LEU A 66 9.38 -4.58 8.54
N ASN A 67 8.13 -4.56 8.05
CA ASN A 67 7.82 -4.67 6.62
C ASN A 67 8.38 -3.48 5.83
N ILE A 68 8.25 -2.25 6.33
CA ILE A 68 8.81 -1.05 5.70
C ILE A 68 10.33 -1.16 5.58
N GLU A 69 11.02 -1.50 6.68
CA GLU A 69 12.48 -1.67 6.66
C GLU A 69 12.93 -2.82 5.73
N TYR A 70 12.15 -3.90 5.64
CA TYR A 70 12.42 -4.99 4.70
C TYR A 70 12.34 -4.50 3.24
N VAL A 71 11.27 -3.78 2.90
CA VAL A 71 11.02 -3.29 1.54
C VAL A 71 12.12 -2.31 1.12
N GLU A 72 12.50 -1.36 1.96
CA GLU A 72 13.57 -0.41 1.61
C GLU A 72 14.90 -1.12 1.39
N ARG A 73 15.25 -2.11 2.21
CA ARG A 73 16.46 -2.92 2.00
C ARG A 73 16.42 -3.74 0.72
N ALA A 74 15.25 -4.29 0.40
CA ALA A 74 15.06 -5.02 -0.86
C ALA A 74 15.24 -4.07 -2.05
N PHE A 75 14.71 -2.85 -1.98
CA PHE A 75 14.90 -1.81 -2.99
C PHE A 75 16.35 -1.38 -3.13
N GLU A 76 17.05 -1.08 -2.02
CA GLU A 76 18.48 -0.76 -2.03
C GLU A 76 19.31 -1.89 -2.64
N THR A 77 18.97 -3.15 -2.33
CA THR A 77 19.64 -4.32 -2.89
C THR A 77 19.46 -4.43 -4.41
N ILE A 78 18.26 -4.11 -4.89
CA ILE A 78 17.92 -4.15 -6.32
C ILE A 78 18.59 -2.99 -7.06
N GLU A 79 18.55 -1.78 -6.52
CA GLU A 79 19.14 -0.58 -7.14
C GLU A 79 20.66 -0.68 -7.26
N ASN A 80 21.32 -1.28 -6.29
CA ASN A 80 22.79 -1.41 -6.24
C ASN A 80 23.30 -2.74 -6.84
N SER A 81 22.46 -3.50 -7.53
CA SER A 81 22.87 -4.80 -8.08
C SER A 81 23.61 -4.66 -9.41
N ASN A 82 24.90 -4.99 -9.41
CA ASN A 82 25.73 -5.02 -10.63
C ASN A 82 25.12 -5.93 -11.71
N LYS A 83 24.52 -7.07 -11.33
CA LYS A 83 23.89 -8.00 -12.27
C LYS A 83 22.71 -7.38 -13.02
N ILE A 84 21.97 -6.48 -12.36
CA ILE A 84 20.82 -5.79 -12.97
C ILE A 84 21.34 -4.66 -13.88
N GLU A 85 22.39 -3.95 -13.44
CA GLU A 85 23.01 -2.89 -14.23
C GLU A 85 23.67 -3.43 -15.51
N GLU A 86 24.30 -4.60 -15.45
CA GLU A 86 24.86 -5.33 -16.61
C GLU A 86 23.80 -5.74 -17.63
N LEU A 87 22.57 -6.03 -17.20
CA LEU A 87 21.48 -6.36 -18.12
C LEU A 87 21.02 -5.15 -18.92
N SER A 88 20.80 -4.03 -18.23
CA SER A 88 20.46 -2.76 -18.86
C SER A 88 20.70 -1.61 -17.87
N PRO A 89 21.44 -0.56 -18.27
CA PRO A 89 21.74 0.56 -17.37
C PRO A 89 20.49 1.22 -16.79
N GLY A 90 20.47 1.45 -15.48
CA GLY A 90 19.36 2.10 -14.78
C GLY A 90 18.10 1.25 -14.60
N LEU A 91 18.13 -0.03 -14.97
CA LEU A 91 16.99 -0.94 -14.85
C LEU A 91 16.57 -1.21 -13.40
N GLY A 92 17.52 -1.22 -12.45
CA GLY A 92 17.24 -1.38 -11.03
C GLY A 92 16.39 -0.23 -10.48
N ARG A 93 16.73 1.01 -10.83
CA ARG A 93 15.97 2.22 -10.44
C ARG A 93 14.57 2.22 -11.06
N LEU A 94 14.46 1.84 -12.33
CA LEU A 94 13.18 1.71 -13.02
C LEU A 94 12.27 0.70 -12.33
N LEU A 95 12.82 -0.46 -11.94
CA LEU A 95 12.08 -1.50 -11.24
C LEU A 95 11.61 -1.06 -9.85
N VAL A 96 12.47 -0.40 -9.07
CA VAL A 96 12.10 0.12 -7.74
C VAL A 96 11.07 1.24 -7.85
N SER A 97 11.22 2.16 -8.81
CA SER A 97 10.21 3.19 -9.09
C SER A 97 8.84 2.57 -9.40
N HIS A 98 8.81 1.54 -10.25
CA HIS A 98 7.59 0.82 -10.57
C HIS A 98 7.00 0.09 -9.34
N ALA A 99 7.82 -0.63 -8.57
CA ALA A 99 7.38 -1.31 -7.36
C ALA A 99 6.82 -0.34 -6.31
N ARG A 100 7.49 0.80 -6.09
CA ARG A 100 7.00 1.88 -5.21
C ARG A 100 5.64 2.38 -5.66
N SER A 101 5.44 2.62 -6.96
CA SER A 101 4.14 3.05 -7.47
C SER A 101 3.01 2.05 -7.18
N ILE A 102 3.28 0.74 -7.30
CA ILE A 102 2.31 -0.31 -6.98
C ILE A 102 1.99 -0.31 -5.47
N LEU A 103 3.01 -0.20 -4.61
CA LEU A 103 2.82 -0.13 -3.16
C LEU A 103 2.00 1.11 -2.77
N THR A 104 2.28 2.25 -3.39
CA THR A 104 1.50 3.48 -3.23
C THR A 104 0.03 3.26 -3.60
N MET A 105 -0.25 2.72 -4.79
CA MET A 105 -1.63 2.43 -5.22
C MET A 105 -2.35 1.50 -4.25
N LYS A 106 -1.69 0.44 -3.78
CA LYS A 106 -2.25 -0.46 -2.76
C LYS A 106 -2.54 0.25 -1.44
N SER A 107 -1.65 1.13 -0.99
CA SER A 107 -1.84 1.91 0.22
C SER A 107 -3.03 2.86 0.10
N VAL A 108 -3.21 3.51 -1.05
CA VAL A 108 -4.37 4.38 -1.31
C VAL A 108 -5.67 3.59 -1.19
N VAL A 109 -5.76 2.42 -1.83
CA VAL A 109 -6.95 1.56 -1.76
C VAL A 109 -7.22 1.10 -0.34
N GLN A 110 -6.18 0.72 0.41
CA GLN A 110 -6.34 0.33 1.81
C GLN A 110 -6.88 1.48 2.66
N ASN A 111 -6.34 2.69 2.51
CA ASN A 111 -6.80 3.86 3.26
C ASN A 111 -8.27 4.18 2.97
N LEU A 112 -8.69 4.12 1.70
CA LEU A 112 -10.08 4.33 1.32
C LEU A 112 -11.02 3.25 1.89
N ASN A 113 -10.56 2.00 1.96
CA ASN A 113 -11.32 0.93 2.61
C ASN A 113 -11.45 1.17 4.13
N ASP A 114 -10.36 1.57 4.79
CA ASP A 114 -10.38 1.89 6.22
C ASP A 114 -11.32 3.07 6.50
N ASP A 115 -11.36 4.07 5.62
CA ASP A 115 -12.25 5.23 5.74
C ASP A 115 -13.72 4.85 5.50
N LEU A 116 -14.01 3.97 4.52
CA LEU A 116 -15.34 3.38 4.34
C LEU A 116 -15.78 2.59 5.60
N GLU A 117 -14.89 1.80 6.19
CA GLU A 117 -15.21 1.05 7.41
C GLU A 117 -15.52 1.97 8.59
N LYS A 118 -14.74 3.03 8.79
CA LYS A 118 -15.01 4.06 9.81
C LYS A 118 -16.35 4.75 9.56
N HIS A 119 -16.63 5.11 8.31
CA HIS A 119 -17.90 5.73 7.91
C HIS A 119 -19.09 4.83 8.24
N LEU A 120 -19.06 3.56 7.82
CA LEU A 120 -20.14 2.61 8.10
C LEU A 120 -20.32 2.35 9.60
N LYS A 121 -19.24 2.33 10.38
CA LYS A 121 -19.32 2.23 11.84
C LYS A 121 -20.02 3.43 12.46
N MET A 122 -19.65 4.64 12.06
CA MET A 122 -20.31 5.87 12.50
C MET A 122 -21.79 5.88 12.14
N ILE A 123 -22.15 5.50 10.91
CA ILE A 123 -23.54 5.43 10.45
C ILE A 123 -24.33 4.40 11.25
N LYS A 124 -23.73 3.24 11.54
CA LYS A 124 -24.36 2.22 12.39
C LYS A 124 -24.67 2.75 13.78
N GLU A 125 -23.72 3.44 14.41
CA GLU A 125 -23.91 4.05 15.73
C GLU A 125 -25.04 5.11 15.71
N LYS A 126 -25.06 5.94 14.67
CA LYS A 126 -26.12 6.93 14.44
C LYS A 126 -27.50 6.28 14.28
N LEU A 127 -27.62 5.23 13.47
CA LEU A 127 -28.87 4.49 13.26
C LEU A 127 -29.39 3.83 14.56
N ILE A 128 -28.48 3.33 15.40
CA ILE A 128 -28.84 2.76 16.71
C ILE A 128 -29.44 3.83 17.62
N HIS A 129 -28.85 5.02 17.63
CA HIS A 129 -29.30 6.15 18.45
C HIS A 129 -30.64 6.75 17.95
N GLU A 130 -30.78 6.98 16.65
CA GLU A 130 -31.97 7.61 16.05
C GLU A 130 -33.17 6.65 15.96
N HIS A 131 -32.92 5.35 15.85
CA HIS A 131 -33.97 4.35 15.64
C HIS A 131 -33.83 3.14 16.57
N PRO A 132 -33.95 3.30 17.91
CA PRO A 132 -33.63 2.27 18.90
C PRO A 132 -34.51 1.00 18.82
N ILE A 133 -35.70 1.10 18.22
CA ILE A 133 -36.59 -0.06 18.00
C ILE A 133 -36.23 -0.76 16.69
N LYS A 134 -36.13 -0.02 15.57
CA LYS A 134 -35.84 -0.59 14.25
C LYS A 134 -34.42 -1.14 14.17
N SER A 135 -33.46 -0.54 14.88
CA SER A 135 -32.08 -0.97 14.95
C SER A 135 -31.90 -2.39 15.53
N LYS A 136 -32.88 -2.90 16.28
CA LYS A 136 -32.89 -4.30 16.74
C LYS A 136 -33.17 -5.30 15.61
N ILE A 137 -33.74 -4.83 14.50
CA ILE A 137 -34.01 -5.67 13.33
C ILE A 137 -32.74 -5.69 12.48
N HIS A 138 -31.98 -6.78 12.59
CA HIS A 138 -30.68 -6.92 11.92
C HIS A 138 -30.74 -6.62 10.41
N ARG A 139 -31.72 -7.20 9.70
CA ARG A 139 -31.92 -6.98 8.26
C ARG A 139 -32.17 -5.51 7.91
N TRP A 140 -32.80 -4.76 8.79
CA TRP A 140 -33.05 -3.34 8.55
C TRP A 140 -31.75 -2.52 8.64
N ILE A 141 -30.90 -2.80 9.63
CA ILE A 141 -29.55 -2.19 9.71
C ILE A 141 -28.72 -2.58 8.49
N GLU A 142 -28.69 -3.86 8.12
CA GLU A 142 -27.90 -4.32 6.98
C GLU A 142 -28.34 -3.64 5.68
N SER A 143 -29.64 -3.51 5.44
CA SER A 143 -30.18 -2.78 4.29
C SER A 143 -29.72 -1.33 4.28
N LYS A 144 -29.76 -0.65 5.43
CA LYS A 144 -29.33 0.75 5.53
C LYS A 144 -27.83 0.93 5.34
N LEU A 145 -27.02 0.04 5.92
CA LEU A 145 -25.57 0.07 5.72
C LEU A 145 -25.18 -0.31 4.30
N PHE A 146 -25.94 -1.17 3.63
CA PHE A 146 -25.72 -1.50 2.22
C PHE A 146 -26.02 -0.31 1.31
N GLU A 147 -27.18 0.35 1.50
CA GLU A 147 -27.53 1.59 0.78
C GLU A 147 -26.43 2.65 0.98
N GLU A 148 -26.00 2.86 2.21
CA GLU A 148 -24.97 3.85 2.53
C GLU A 148 -23.60 3.49 1.93
N ARG A 149 -23.21 2.20 1.97
CA ARG A 149 -21.99 1.72 1.33
C ARG A 149 -22.00 2.02 -0.17
N THR A 150 -23.11 1.72 -0.85
CA THR A 150 -23.25 1.98 -2.28
C THR A 150 -23.15 3.47 -2.59
N ASN A 151 -23.81 4.31 -1.80
CA ASN A 151 -23.72 5.77 -1.94
C ASN A 151 -22.29 6.29 -1.74
N TYR A 152 -21.61 5.81 -0.71
CA TYR A 152 -20.22 6.18 -0.43
C TYR A 152 -19.30 5.78 -1.58
N ILE A 153 -19.38 4.52 -2.04
CA ILE A 153 -18.55 4.05 -3.17
C ILE A 153 -18.80 4.88 -4.42
N HIS A 154 -20.04 5.26 -4.70
CA HIS A 154 -20.35 6.10 -5.87
C HIS A 154 -19.80 7.53 -5.73
N GLN A 155 -19.87 8.13 -4.54
CA GLN A 155 -19.31 9.45 -4.27
C GLN A 155 -17.77 9.48 -4.37
N HIS A 156 -17.13 8.35 -4.03
CA HIS A 156 -15.67 8.21 -3.95
C HIS A 156 -15.08 7.32 -5.06
N GLU A 157 -15.83 7.09 -6.14
CA GLU A 157 -15.47 6.15 -7.22
C GLU A 157 -14.09 6.43 -7.83
N TRP A 158 -13.75 7.71 -7.93
CA TRP A 158 -12.54 8.19 -8.60
C TRP A 158 -11.39 8.56 -7.65
N ASP A 159 -11.65 8.58 -6.34
CA ASP A 159 -10.68 9.03 -5.35
C ASP A 159 -9.41 8.16 -5.36
N SER A 160 -9.58 6.86 -5.57
CA SER A 160 -8.47 5.91 -5.68
C SER A 160 -7.48 6.29 -6.79
N HIS A 161 -7.98 6.76 -7.93
CA HIS A 161 -7.16 7.18 -9.06
C HIS A 161 -6.50 8.53 -8.78
N GLN A 162 -7.27 9.51 -8.32
CA GLN A 162 -6.78 10.87 -8.06
C GLN A 162 -5.68 10.87 -6.98
N LEU A 163 -5.93 10.20 -5.85
CA LEU A 163 -4.96 10.07 -4.76
C LEU A 163 -3.70 9.32 -5.20
N SER A 164 -3.85 8.26 -6.01
CA SER A 164 -2.70 7.51 -6.55
C SER A 164 -1.85 8.37 -7.49
N ILE A 165 -2.46 9.20 -8.34
CA ILE A 165 -1.77 10.12 -9.24
C ILE A 165 -0.97 11.14 -8.42
N ASP A 166 -1.60 11.75 -7.42
CA ASP A 166 -0.97 12.80 -6.61
C ASP A 166 0.18 12.25 -5.77
N GLN A 167 0.01 11.05 -5.18
CA GLN A 167 1.08 10.40 -4.44
C GLN A 167 2.23 9.93 -5.35
N CYS A 168 1.93 9.40 -6.54
CA CYS A 168 2.98 9.04 -7.50
C CYS A 168 3.78 10.27 -7.95
N LYS A 169 3.13 11.42 -8.18
CA LYS A 169 3.80 12.69 -8.49
C LYS A 169 4.68 13.16 -7.33
N ALA A 170 4.17 13.12 -6.10
CA ALA A 170 4.91 13.51 -4.90
C ALA A 170 6.17 12.65 -4.69
N LEU A 171 6.13 11.37 -5.05
CA LEU A 171 7.26 10.45 -4.99
C LEU A 171 8.20 10.53 -6.21
N GLY A 172 7.96 11.46 -7.14
CA GLY A 172 8.77 11.62 -8.36
C GLY A 172 8.52 10.58 -9.45
N ASN A 173 7.53 9.70 -9.29
CA ASN A 173 7.19 8.64 -10.25
C ASN A 173 6.26 9.17 -11.37
N GLN A 174 6.79 10.08 -12.19
CA GLN A 174 6.03 10.75 -13.26
C GLN A 174 5.45 9.77 -14.29
N GLN A 175 6.18 8.71 -14.63
CA GLN A 175 5.70 7.69 -15.57
C GLN A 175 4.48 6.92 -15.02
N ALA A 176 4.51 6.53 -13.74
CA ALA A 176 3.36 5.87 -13.11
C ALA A 176 2.15 6.81 -13.03
N ALA A 177 2.37 8.07 -12.63
CA ALA A 177 1.31 9.08 -12.60
C ALA A 177 0.69 9.29 -13.99
N TYR A 178 1.50 9.30 -15.05
CA TYR A 178 1.02 9.41 -16.42
C TYR A 178 0.12 8.24 -16.83
N PHE A 179 0.52 7.00 -16.55
CA PHE A 179 -0.30 5.82 -16.89
C PHE A 179 -1.63 5.80 -16.13
N ILE A 180 -1.61 6.09 -14.82
CA ILE A 180 -2.84 6.15 -14.02
C ILE A 180 -3.74 7.28 -14.53
N GLN A 181 -3.19 8.46 -14.84
CA GLN A 181 -3.95 9.60 -15.36
C GLN A 181 -4.60 9.26 -16.71
N ARG A 182 -3.87 8.59 -17.60
CA ARG A 182 -4.39 8.16 -18.90
C ARG A 182 -5.56 7.19 -18.71
N ASP A 183 -5.37 6.17 -17.88
CA ASP A 183 -6.40 5.16 -17.62
C ASP A 183 -7.62 5.75 -16.90
N PHE A 184 -7.41 6.71 -15.99
CA PHE A 184 -8.46 7.48 -15.33
C PHE A 184 -9.27 8.33 -16.32
N THR A 185 -8.59 9.07 -17.21
CA THR A 185 -9.25 9.91 -18.22
C THR A 185 -10.11 9.05 -19.15
N PHE A 186 -9.55 7.93 -19.61
CA PHE A 186 -10.29 6.98 -20.45
C PHE A 186 -11.54 6.42 -19.76
N ARG A 187 -11.48 6.12 -18.45
CA ARG A 187 -12.64 5.61 -17.70
C ARG A 187 -13.69 6.66 -17.40
N LYS A 188 -13.31 7.93 -17.29
CA LYS A 188 -14.21 9.04 -17.00
C LYS A 188 -14.99 9.51 -18.24
N ASP A 189 -14.39 9.34 -19.42
CA ASP A 189 -14.97 9.77 -20.70
C ASP A 189 -15.94 8.72 -21.31
N VAL A 190 -16.07 7.55 -20.68
CA VAL A 190 -17.01 6.45 -21.04
C VAL A 190 -18.24 6.50 -20.15
#